data_AF-A0A5B7JVW0-F1
#
_entry.id   AF-A0A5B7JVW0-F1
#
_cell.length_a   1.000
_cell.length_b   1.000
_cell.length_c   1.000
_cell.angle_alpha   90.00
_cell.angle_beta   90.00
_cell.angle_gamma   90.00
#
_symmetry.space_group_name_H-M   'P 1'
#
loop_
_entity.id
_entity.type
_entity.pdbx_description
1 polymer ?
#
loop_
_entity_poly.entity_id
_entity_poly.type
_entity_poly.pdbx_seq_one_letter_code
_entity_poly.pdbx_strand_id
1 'polypeptide(L)' 'MIPESGGMYSYLHIAFGPVLAFLYMWVTTLTRSSAGTAVIAITFGHYFLQLVLPDCEVPALAARFLAAALICE' A
#
# COMPACT_ATOMS: atom_id res chain seq x y z
N MET A 1 -26.28 -10.97 -8.46
CA MET A 1 -25.30 -9.89 -8.28
C MET A 1 -26.07 -8.65 -7.90
N ILE A 2 -25.66 -7.94 -6.86
CA ILE A 2 -26.29 -6.67 -6.49
C ILE A 2 -25.74 -5.63 -7.49
N PRO A 3 -26.58 -4.95 -8.29
CA PRO A 3 -26.13 -4.01 -9.33
C PRO A 3 -25.74 -2.65 -8.73
N GLU A 4 -24.97 -2.66 -7.65
CA GLU A 4 -24.55 -1.45 -6.95
C GLU A 4 -23.05 -1.20 -7.16
N SER A 5 -22.71 0.03 -7.58
CA SER A 5 -21.35 0.50 -7.77
C SER A 5 -20.68 0.76 -6.43
N GLY A 6 -20.12 -0.29 -5.82
CA GLY A 6 -19.39 -0.14 -4.55
C GLY A 6 -18.57 -1.33 -4.08
N GLY A 7 -18.60 -2.46 -4.79
CA GLY A 7 -17.88 -3.67 -4.40
C GLY A 7 -18.17 -4.07 -2.96
N MET A 8 -17.12 -4.38 -2.19
CA MET A 8 -17.23 -4.80 -0.78
C MET A 8 -17.88 -3.76 0.13
N TYR A 9 -17.76 -2.46 -0.17
CA TYR A 9 -18.39 -1.41 0.61
C TYR A 9 -19.92 -1.48 0.52
N SER A 10 -20.48 -1.71 -0.68
CA SER A 10 -21.92 -1.83 -0.86
C SER A 10 -22.51 -3.03 -0.11
N TYR A 11 -21.79 -4.16 -0.10
CA TYR A 11 -22.17 -5.32 0.70
C TYR A 11 -22.17 -5.03 2.20
N LEU A 12 -21.14 -4.34 2.70
CA LEU A 12 -21.06 -3.99 4.11
C LEU A 12 -22.12 -2.96 4.51
N HIS A 13 -22.45 -2.03 3.62
CA HIS A 13 -23.47 -1.02 3.83
C HIS A 13 -24.87 -1.63 3.98
N ILE A 14 -25.23 -2.59 3.13
CA ILE A 14 -26.54 -3.27 3.19
C ILE A 14 -26.64 -4.18 4.42
N ALA A 15 -25.58 -4.90 4.78
CA ALA A 15 -25.61 -5.88 5.87
C ALA A 15 -25.46 -5.27 7.27
N PHE A 16 -24.63 -4.23 7.42
CA PHE A 16 -24.23 -3.70 8.73
C PHE A 16 -24.53 -2.20 8.92
N GLY A 17 -25.09 -1.54 7.91
CA GLY A 17 -25.44 -0.12 7.97
C GLY A 17 -24.27 0.84 7.66
N PRO A 18 -24.53 2.16 7.76
CA PRO A 18 -23.65 3.18 7.21
C PRO A 18 -22.32 3.36 7.95
N VAL A 19 -22.30 3.18 9.29
CA VAL A 19 -21.11 3.46 10.11
C VAL A 19 -19.99 2.43 9.86
N LEU A 20 -20.34 1.14 9.84
CA LEU A 20 -19.38 0.06 9.59
C LEU A 20 -18.85 0.11 8.15
N ALA A 21 -19.73 0.42 7.19
CA ALA A 21 -19.32 0.63 5.81
C ALA A 21 -18.34 1.80 5.68
N PHE A 22 -18.61 2.94 6.33
CA PHE A 22 -17.73 4.10 6.32
C PHE A 22 -16.35 3.79 6.91
N LEU A 23 -16.29 3.12 8.07
CA LEU A 23 -15.02 2.74 8.70
C LEU A 23 -14.20 1.81 7.79
N TYR A 24 -14.85 0.85 7.14
CA TYR A 24 -14.18 -0.03 6.18
C TYR A 24 -13.62 0.76 4.99
N MET A 25 -14.42 1.64 4.38
CA MET A 25 -13.96 2.48 3.27
C MET A 25 -12.83 3.42 3.68
N TRP A 26 -12.90 3.98 4.88
CA TRP A 26 -11.87 4.84 5.45
C TRP A 26 -10.53 4.09 5.63
N VAL A 27 -10.55 2.94 6.31
CA VAL A 27 -9.33 2.14 6.56
C VAL A 27 -8.74 1.61 5.26
N THR A 28 -9.59 1.13 4.35
CA THR A 28 -9.12 0.62 3.05
C THR A 28 -8.53 1.73 2.18
N THR A 29 -9.06 2.95 2.25
CA THR A 29 -8.52 4.11 1.54
C THR A 29 -7.18 4.53 2.12
N LEU A 30 -7.05 4.68 3.44
CA LEU A 30 -5.80 5.02 4.12
C LEU A 30 -4.70 3.98 3.90
N THR A 31 -5.06 2.70 3.99
CA THR A 31 -4.09 1.61 3.79
C THR A 31 -3.65 1.55 2.34
N ARG A 32 -4.57 1.68 1.37
CA ARG A 32 -4.23 1.54 -0.05
C ARG A 32 -3.40 2.72 -0.57
N SER A 33 -3.67 3.95 -0.12
CA SER A 33 -2.92 5.13 -0.55
C SER A 33 -1.48 5.14 -0.04
N SER A 34 -1.24 4.69 1.20
CA SER A 34 0.08 4.69 1.83
C SER A 34 0.88 3.41 1.61
N ALA A 35 0.24 2.23 1.70
CA ALA A 35 0.94 0.96 1.51
C ALA A 35 1.32 0.73 0.04
N GLY A 36 0.51 1.21 -0.91
CA GLY A 36 0.78 1.05 -2.33
C GLY A 36 2.09 1.70 -2.75
N THR A 37 2.29 2.97 -2.38
CA THR A 37 3.51 3.72 -2.69
C THR A 37 4.72 3.19 -1.91
N ALA A 38 4.53 2.81 -0.64
CA ALA A 38 5.60 2.27 0.19
C ALA A 38 6.18 0.96 -0.36
N VAL A 39 5.33 0.03 -0.80
CA VAL A 39 5.78 -1.25 -1.37
C VAL A 39 6.56 -1.01 -2.66
N ILE A 40 6.08 -0.13 -3.54
CA ILE A 40 6.76 0.20 -4.81
C ILE A 40 8.12 0.86 -4.54
N ALA A 41 8.21 1.79 -3.57
CA ALA A 41 9.46 2.44 -3.21
C ALA A 41 10.49 1.44 -2.65
N ILE A 42 10.06 0.49 -1.83
CA ILE A 42 10.94 -0.55 -1.27
C ILE A 42 11.42 -1.51 -2.36
N THR A 43 10.53 -2.00 -3.23
CA THR A 43 10.94 -2.88 -4.33
C THR A 43 11.86 -2.16 -5.30
N PHE A 44 11.59 -0.89 -5.62
CA PHE A 44 12.49 -0.08 -6.42
C PHE A 44 13.88 0.02 -5.78
N GLY A 45 13.97 0.32 -4.47
CA GLY A 45 15.24 0.36 -3.76
C GLY A 45 16.00 -0.98 -3.79
N HIS A 46 15.30 -2.10 -3.64
CA HIS A 46 15.89 -3.44 -3.74
C HIS A 46 16.43 -3.75 -5.14
N TYR A 47 15.63 -3.52 -6.19
CA TYR A 47 16.05 -3.77 -7.56
C TYR A 47 17.17 -2.82 -8.02
N PHE A 48 17.13 -1.57 -7.56
CA PHE A 48 18.19 -0.59 -7.84
C PHE A 48 19.52 -0.98 -7.19
N LEU A 49 19.49 -1.40 -5.92
CA LEU A 49 20.71 -1.83 -5.22
C LEU A 49 21.28 -3.13 -5.80
N GLN A 50 20.43 -4.06 -6.25
CA GLN A 50 20.88 -5.26 -6.97
C GLN A 50 21.58 -4.92 -8.30
N LEU A 51 21.15 -3.86 -9.01
CA LEU A 51 21.80 -3.44 -10.24
C LEU A 51 23.19 -2.83 -10.00
N VAL A 52 23.37 -2.12 -8.88
CA VAL A 52 24.62 -1.41 -8.55
C VAL A 52 25.62 -2.31 -7.84
N LEU A 53 25.16 -3.25 -7.00
CA LEU A 53 25.99 -4.21 -6.27
C LEU A 53 25.49 -5.65 -6.48
N PRO A 54 25.90 -6.32 -7.58
CA PRO A 54 25.43 -7.68 -7.90
C PRO A 54 25.93 -8.77 -6.93
N ASP A 55 27.03 -8.54 -6.21
CA ASP A 55 27.68 -9.54 -5.32
C ASP A 55 27.56 -9.24 -3.81
N CYS A 56 26.82 -8.20 -3.41
CA CYS A 56 26.72 -7.79 -2.00
C CYS A 56 25.31 -8.02 -1.44
N GLU A 57 25.22 -8.53 -0.21
CA GLU A 57 23.97 -8.67 0.52
C GLU A 57 23.40 -7.26 0.77
N VAL A 58 22.29 -6.92 0.08
CA VAL A 58 21.69 -5.59 0.16
C VAL A 58 21.33 -5.28 1.61
N PRO A 59 21.99 -4.32 2.28
CA PRO A 59 21.68 -4.04 3.68
C PRO A 59 20.27 -3.46 3.74
N ALA A 60 19.37 -4.14 4.46
CA ALA A 60 17.97 -3.73 4.63
C ALA A 60 17.82 -2.28 5.11
N LEU A 61 18.85 -1.75 5.77
CA LEU A 61 18.96 -0.37 6.21
C LEU A 61 18.98 0.62 5.03
N ALA A 62 19.75 0.35 3.97
CA ALA A 62 19.87 1.22 2.80
C ALA A 62 18.58 1.26 1.96
N ALA A 63 17.95 0.10 1.77
CA ALA A 63 16.66 0.01 1.10
C ALA A 63 15.56 0.77 1.85
N ARG A 64 15.58 0.74 3.20
CA ARG A 64 14.64 1.49 4.04
C ARG A 64 14.88 3.00 3.99
N PHE A 65 16.14 3.46 3.96
CA PHE A 65 16.44 4.88 3.81
C PHE A 65 16.02 5.42 2.45
N LEU A 66 16.26 4.68 1.37
CA LEU A 66 15.79 5.05 0.02
C LEU A 66 14.26 5.08 -0.05
N ALA A 67 13.59 4.08 0.52
CA ALA A 67 12.14 4.06 0.59
C ALA A 67 11.58 5.25 1.41
N ALA A 68 12.19 5.57 2.55
CA ALA A 68 11.78 6.72 3.36
C ALA A 68 11.98 8.06 2.64
N ALA A 69 13.07 8.23 1.89
CA ALA A 69 13.29 9.42 1.07
C ALA A 69 12.24 9.56 -0.04
N LEU A 70 11.93 8.46 -0.74
CA LEU A 70 10.92 8.43 -1.82
C LEU A 70 9.49 8.65 -1.33
N ILE A 71 9.16 8.29 -0.09
CA ILE A 71 7.82 8.46 0.49
C ILE A 71 7.65 9.86 1.10
N CYS A 72 8.73 10.55 1.45
CA CYS A 72 8.71 11.86 2.11
C CYS A 72 8.67 13.06 1.14
N GLU A 73 8.54 12.81 -0.17
CA GLU A 73 8.36 13.86 -1.19
C GLU A 73 6.88 14.18 -1.44
#